data_AF-A0A6N3VB13-F1
#
_entry.id   AF-A0A6N3VB13-F1
#
_cell.length_a   1.000
_cell.length_b   1.000
_cell.length_c   1.000
_cell.angle_alpha   90.00
_cell.angle_beta   90.00
_cell.angle_gamma   90.00
#
_symmetry.space_group_name_H-M   'P 1'
#
loop_
_entity.id
_entity.type
_entity.pdbx_description
1 polymer ?
#
loop_
_entity_poly.entity_id
_entity_poly.type
_entity_poly.pdbx_seq_one_letter_code
_entity_poly.pdbx_strand_id
1 'polypeptide(L)'
;MIWIVIEMLFPALLIILPMSLYRSNLFFMAKFYLRMAGSESARKLYVQCMLIFLLLYHYVYAGGHFGEWGVLISTISCAVLFSFRRADRWMHRLHEDKKRIVMAALITLVICAVPHLHTTAFTLAFLLLAAMFYPSCRVLAEWQDEDTRKHLKENPKTMSEHYY
;
A
#
# COMPACT_ATOMS: atom_id res chain seq x y z
N MET A 1 3.50 28.17 6.94
CA MET A 1 3.72 27.31 8.12
C MET A 1 2.72 26.16 8.20
N ILE A 2 1.40 26.42 8.11
CA ILE A 2 0.37 25.36 8.21
C ILE A 2 0.57 24.22 7.18
N TRP A 3 0.84 24.54 5.91
CA TRP A 3 1.05 23.53 4.86
C TRP A 3 2.21 22.57 5.13
N ILE A 4 3.35 23.09 5.61
CA ILE A 4 4.54 22.29 5.95
C ILE A 4 4.24 21.34 7.12
N VAL A 5 3.49 21.81 8.12
CA VAL A 5 3.09 20.97 9.27
C VAL A 5 2.18 19.84 8.81
N ILE A 6 1.18 20.13 7.96
CA ILE A 6 0.29 19.10 7.42
C ILE A 6 1.07 18.11 6.54
N GLU A 7 2.00 18.61 5.72
CA GLU A 7 2.84 17.80 4.84
C GLU A 7 3.76 16.84 5.61
N MET A 8 4.27 17.21 6.79
CA MET A 8 5.04 16.28 7.63
C MET A 8 4.14 15.32 8.42
N LEU A 9 3.03 15.83 8.97
CA LEU A 9 2.13 15.05 9.82
C LEU A 9 1.39 13.95 9.03
N PHE A 10 0.97 14.26 7.80
CA PHE A 10 0.12 13.37 7.01
C PHE A 10 0.83 12.07 6.57
N PRO A 11 2.06 12.10 6.00
CA PRO A 11 2.90 10.93 5.79
C PRO A 11 3.19 10.14 7.07
N ALA A 12 3.50 10.83 8.16
CA ALA A 12 3.79 10.18 9.44
C ALA A 12 2.56 9.39 9.91
N LEU A 13 1.36 9.97 9.85
CA LEU A 13 0.11 9.27 10.15
C LEU A 13 -0.13 8.08 9.22
N LEU A 14 0.10 8.25 7.91
CA LEU A 14 -0.07 7.19 6.92
C LEU A 14 0.90 6.00 7.09
N ILE A 15 2.04 6.19 7.74
CA ILE A 15 3.01 5.12 8.04
C ILE A 15 2.78 4.55 9.45
N ILE A 16 2.59 5.43 10.44
CA ILE A 16 2.39 5.04 11.85
C ILE A 16 1.11 4.23 12.00
N LEU A 17 0.03 4.59 11.29
CA LEU A 17 -1.24 3.87 11.39
C LEU A 17 -1.10 2.39 10.95
N PRO A 18 -0.58 2.05 9.76
CA PRO A 18 -0.31 0.66 9.39
C PRO A 18 0.72 -0.04 10.29
N MET A 19 1.77 0.66 10.76
CA MET A 19 2.76 0.07 11.68
C MET A 19 2.19 -0.24 13.07
N SER A 20 1.35 0.67 13.60
CA SER A 20 0.63 0.48 14.85
C SER A 20 -0.40 -0.65 14.72
N LEU A 21 -1.10 -0.71 13.58
CA LEU A 21 -2.01 -1.80 13.24
C LEU A 21 -1.28 -3.16 13.15
N TYR A 22 -0.10 -3.18 12.53
CA TYR A 22 0.77 -4.37 12.48
C TYR A 22 1.19 -4.84 13.87
N ARG A 23 1.54 -3.91 14.78
CA ARG A 23 2.04 -4.22 16.12
C ARG A 23 0.94 -4.51 17.16
N SER A 24 -0.22 -3.87 17.04
CA SER A 24 -1.19 -3.76 18.16
C SER A 24 -2.16 -4.92 18.27
N ASN A 25 -2.40 -5.73 17.24
CA ASN A 25 -3.31 -6.87 17.37
C ASN A 25 -3.20 -7.88 16.21
N LEU A 26 -2.55 -9.03 16.49
CA LEU A 26 -2.62 -10.23 15.65
C LEU A 26 -4.06 -10.57 15.26
N PHE A 27 -5.05 -10.34 16.14
CA PHE A 27 -6.45 -10.65 15.86
C PHE A 27 -7.13 -9.70 14.87
N PHE A 28 -6.89 -8.38 14.96
CA PHE A 28 -7.48 -7.42 14.03
C PHE A 28 -6.81 -7.52 12.65
N MET A 29 -5.49 -7.68 12.62
CA MET A 29 -4.74 -7.94 11.40
C MET A 29 -5.16 -9.25 10.74
N ALA A 30 -5.32 -10.33 11.51
CA ALA A 30 -5.84 -11.58 10.98
C ALA A 30 -7.23 -11.41 10.35
N LYS A 31 -8.15 -10.71 11.03
CA LYS A 31 -9.48 -10.44 10.47
C LYS A 31 -9.42 -9.59 9.19
N PHE A 32 -8.51 -8.62 9.14
CA PHE A 32 -8.26 -7.79 7.96
C PHE A 32 -7.74 -8.65 6.80
N TYR A 33 -6.71 -9.45 7.05
CA TYR A 33 -6.11 -10.34 6.04
C TYR A 33 -7.11 -11.39 5.54
N LEU A 34 -7.92 -12.00 6.43
CA LEU A 34 -8.99 -12.93 6.04
C LEU A 34 -9.99 -12.26 5.09
N ARG A 35 -10.31 -10.99 5.33
CA ARG A 35 -11.24 -10.22 4.50
C ARG A 35 -10.61 -9.87 3.15
N MET A 36 -9.32 -9.55 3.11
CA MET A 36 -8.56 -9.28 1.89
C MET A 36 -8.40 -10.54 1.01
N ALA A 37 -8.14 -11.69 1.62
CA ALA A 37 -8.08 -12.97 0.91
C ALA A 37 -9.46 -13.37 0.37
N GLY A 38 -10.52 -13.25 1.19
CA GLY A 38 -11.84 -13.78 0.86
C GLY A 38 -12.81 -12.85 0.14
N SER A 39 -12.48 -11.57 -0.06
CA SER A 39 -13.38 -10.63 -0.73
C SER A 39 -12.65 -9.73 -1.73
N GLU A 40 -13.04 -9.83 -3.00
CA GLU A 40 -12.56 -8.90 -4.03
C GLU A 40 -12.98 -7.45 -3.75
N SER A 41 -14.18 -7.24 -3.21
CA SER A 41 -14.67 -5.92 -2.81
C SER A 41 -13.81 -5.28 -1.72
N ALA A 42 -13.29 -6.07 -0.77
CA ALA A 42 -12.36 -5.58 0.25
C ALA A 42 -11.02 -5.15 -0.37
N ARG A 43 -10.48 -5.93 -1.32
CA ARG A 43 -9.27 -5.56 -2.07
C ARG A 43 -9.48 -4.29 -2.90
N LYS A 44 -10.63 -4.16 -3.56
CA LYS A 44 -10.99 -2.96 -4.33
C LYS A 44 -11.09 -1.73 -3.44
N LEU A 45 -11.76 -1.85 -2.29
CA LEU A 45 -11.86 -0.79 -1.29
C LEU A 45 -10.46 -0.39 -0.79
N TYR A 46 -9.60 -1.36 -0.47
CA TYR A 46 -8.23 -1.11 -0.02
C TYR A 46 -7.41 -0.30 -1.04
N VAL A 47 -7.40 -0.73 -2.30
CA VAL A 47 -6.72 -0.03 -3.40
C VAL A 47 -7.28 1.40 -3.56
N GLN A 48 -8.61 1.55 -3.53
CA GLN A 48 -9.24 2.86 -3.66
C GLN A 48 -8.90 3.80 -2.51
N CYS A 49 -8.97 3.32 -1.25
CA CYS A 49 -8.57 4.09 -0.08
C CYS A 49 -7.10 4.53 -0.17
N MET A 50 -6.20 3.61 -0.55
CA MET A 50 -4.79 3.92 -0.76
C MET A 50 -4.59 5.03 -1.79
N LEU A 51 -5.27 4.96 -2.94
CA LEU A 51 -5.19 6.00 -3.98
C LEU A 51 -5.78 7.34 -3.53
N ILE A 52 -6.89 7.31 -2.77
CA ILE A 52 -7.48 8.53 -2.20
C ILE A 52 -6.48 9.21 -1.26
N PHE A 53 -5.81 8.46 -0.38
CA PHE A 53 -4.79 9.01 0.50
C PHE A 53 -3.59 9.59 -0.27
N LEU A 54 -3.15 8.94 -1.36
CA LEU A 54 -2.10 9.46 -2.24
C LEU A 54 -2.51 10.77 -2.92
N LEU A 55 -3.71 10.83 -3.49
CA LEU A 55 -4.23 12.03 -4.14
C LEU A 55 -4.44 13.17 -3.13
N LEU A 56 -4.87 12.85 -1.91
CA LEU A 56 -4.98 13.83 -0.84
C LEU A 56 -3.60 14.38 -0.45
N TYR A 57 -2.57 13.54 -0.39
CA TYR A 57 -1.20 14.00 -0.21
C TYR A 57 -0.73 14.90 -1.36
N HIS A 58 -0.99 14.51 -2.63
CA HIS A 58 -0.67 15.35 -3.79
C HIS A 58 -1.34 16.72 -3.72
N TYR A 59 -2.60 16.77 -3.27
CA TYR A 59 -3.33 18.02 -3.08
C TYR A 59 -2.69 18.92 -2.01
N VAL A 60 -2.36 18.35 -0.85
CA VAL A 60 -1.68 19.09 0.23
C VAL A 60 -0.31 19.60 -0.23
N TYR A 61 0.45 18.76 -0.92
CA TYR A 61 1.78 19.10 -1.42
C TYR A 61 1.73 20.20 -2.48
N ALA A 62 0.79 20.12 -3.44
CA ALA A 62 0.61 21.13 -4.47
C ALA A 62 0.20 22.50 -3.90
N GLY A 63 -0.56 22.53 -2.80
CA GLY A 63 -0.92 23.75 -2.09
C GLY A 63 0.25 24.43 -1.37
N GLY A 64 1.27 23.65 -0.96
CA GLY A 64 2.49 24.16 -0.33
C GLY A 64 3.62 24.51 -1.30
N HIS A 65 3.68 23.82 -2.46
CA HIS A 65 4.79 23.89 -3.41
C HIS A 65 4.27 24.08 -4.85
N PHE A 66 3.98 25.33 -5.23
CA PHE A 66 3.56 25.67 -6.59
C PHE A 66 4.72 25.51 -7.60
N GLY A 67 4.49 24.77 -8.68
CA GLY A 67 5.46 24.61 -9.79
C GLY A 67 6.28 23.31 -9.78
N GLU A 68 6.02 22.41 -8.83
CA GLU A 68 6.74 21.12 -8.72
C GLU A 68 6.20 20.06 -9.70
N TRP A 69 7.04 19.64 -10.65
CA TRP A 69 6.67 18.66 -11.69
C TRP A 69 6.44 17.25 -11.14
N GLY A 70 7.05 16.91 -9.99
CA GLY A 70 6.89 15.60 -9.36
C GLY A 70 5.42 15.25 -9.07
N VAL A 71 4.61 16.24 -8.67
CA VAL A 71 3.17 16.07 -8.41
C VAL A 71 2.43 15.59 -9.66
N LEU A 72 2.78 16.12 -10.83
CA LEU A 72 2.13 15.74 -12.09
C LEU A 72 2.44 14.29 -12.44
N ILE A 73 3.71 13.89 -12.34
CA ILE A 73 4.15 12.51 -12.61
C ILE A 73 3.47 11.53 -11.63
N SER A 74 3.41 11.86 -10.35
CA SER A 74 2.79 11.03 -9.33
C SER A 74 1.27 10.94 -9.50
N THR A 75 0.61 12.03 -9.89
CA THR A 75 -0.84 12.07 -10.12
C THR A 75 -1.23 11.25 -11.35
N ILE A 76 -0.48 11.36 -12.45
CA ILE A 76 -0.67 10.53 -13.65
C ILE A 76 -0.49 9.05 -13.30
N SER A 77 0.53 8.72 -12.51
CA SER A 77 0.76 7.36 -12.02
C SER A 77 -0.43 6.84 -11.19
N CYS A 78 -0.99 7.67 -10.30
CA CYS A 78 -2.19 7.34 -9.53
C CYS A 78 -3.42 7.15 -10.43
N ALA A 79 -3.60 7.98 -11.46
CA ALA A 79 -4.69 7.83 -12.43
C ALA A 79 -4.59 6.51 -13.21
N VAL A 80 -3.37 6.09 -13.58
CA VAL A 80 -3.14 4.79 -14.23
C VAL A 80 -3.51 3.64 -13.28
N LEU A 81 -3.19 3.77 -12.00
CA LEU A 81 -3.49 2.80 -10.95
C LEU A 81 -4.96 2.82 -10.47
N PHE A 82 -5.73 3.86 -10.81
CA PHE A 82 -7.17 3.96 -10.49
C PHE A 82 -7.99 2.80 -11.06
N SER A 83 -7.53 2.19 -12.15
CA SER A 83 -8.08 0.93 -12.63
C SER A 83 -7.73 -0.20 -11.67
N PHE A 84 -8.72 -0.71 -10.94
CA PHE A 84 -8.55 -1.83 -9.99
C PHE A 84 -7.78 -3.01 -10.61
N ARG A 85 -8.13 -3.43 -11.84
CA ARG A 85 -7.43 -4.54 -12.53
C ARG A 85 -5.95 -4.27 -12.79
N ARG A 86 -5.54 -3.00 -12.92
CA ARG A 86 -4.13 -2.64 -13.06
C ARG A 86 -3.47 -2.63 -11.70
N ALA A 87 -4.01 -1.91 -10.73
CA ALA A 87 -3.46 -1.85 -9.38
C ALA A 87 -3.33 -3.24 -8.74
N ASP A 88 -4.34 -4.10 -8.87
CA ASP A 88 -4.32 -5.48 -8.40
C ASP A 88 -3.15 -6.27 -9.01
N ARG A 89 -2.96 -6.21 -10.33
CA ARG A 89 -1.81 -6.86 -10.99
C ARG A 89 -0.47 -6.28 -10.57
N TRP A 90 -0.38 -4.96 -10.38
CA TRP A 90 0.85 -4.31 -9.94
C TRP A 90 1.20 -4.70 -8.49
N MET A 91 0.23 -4.73 -7.59
CA MET A 91 0.42 -5.14 -6.19
C MET A 91 0.89 -6.60 -6.11
N HIS A 92 0.26 -7.52 -6.83
CA HIS A 92 0.72 -8.91 -6.87
C HIS A 92 2.14 -9.04 -7.45
N ARG A 93 2.42 -8.37 -8.57
CA ARG A 93 3.77 -8.40 -9.19
C ARG A 93 4.86 -7.83 -8.31
N LEU A 94 4.53 -6.83 -7.48
CA LEU A 94 5.46 -6.25 -6.51
C LEU A 94 5.65 -7.24 -5.36
N HIS A 95 4.56 -7.77 -4.80
CA HIS A 95 4.59 -8.65 -3.64
C HIS A 95 5.22 -10.02 -3.89
N GLU A 96 5.00 -10.64 -5.07
CA GLU A 96 5.49 -12.00 -5.38
C GLU A 96 7.01 -12.11 -5.47
N ASP A 97 7.70 -11.04 -5.89
CA ASP A 97 9.13 -11.07 -6.14
C ASP A 97 9.86 -10.14 -5.17
N LYS A 98 10.49 -10.73 -4.15
CA LYS A 98 11.32 -10.01 -3.17
C LYS A 98 12.39 -9.15 -3.87
N LYS A 99 12.90 -9.57 -5.04
CA LYS A 99 13.86 -8.76 -5.81
C LYS A 99 13.22 -7.49 -6.36
N ARG A 100 11.96 -7.53 -6.77
CA ARG A 100 11.23 -6.35 -7.26
C ARG A 100 10.90 -5.37 -6.14
N ILE A 101 10.53 -5.84 -4.95
CA ILE A 101 10.39 -4.98 -3.77
C ILE A 101 11.71 -4.27 -3.48
N VAL A 102 12.83 -5.02 -3.44
CA VAL A 102 14.15 -4.44 -3.19
C VAL A 102 14.54 -3.45 -4.27
N MET A 103 14.36 -3.78 -5.56
CA MET A 103 14.65 -2.85 -6.65
C MET A 103 13.77 -1.60 -6.58
N ALA A 104 12.47 -1.74 -6.33
CA ALA A 104 11.56 -0.61 -6.18
C ALA A 104 11.92 0.27 -4.97
N ALA A 105 12.35 -0.34 -3.86
CA ALA A 105 12.85 0.40 -2.70
C ALA A 105 14.15 1.17 -3.03
N LEU A 106 15.08 0.57 -3.77
CA LEU A 106 16.29 1.23 -4.25
C LEU A 106 15.96 2.39 -5.20
N ILE A 107 15.05 2.18 -6.15
CA ILE A 107 14.56 3.24 -7.05
C ILE A 107 13.94 4.37 -6.24
N THR A 108 13.11 4.04 -5.24
CA THR A 108 12.50 5.03 -4.34
C THR A 108 13.56 5.85 -3.59
N LEU A 109 14.63 5.20 -3.12
CA LEU A 109 15.74 5.88 -2.44
C LEU A 109 16.48 6.85 -3.37
N VAL A 110 16.77 6.42 -4.61
CA VAL A 110 17.41 7.27 -5.62
C VAL A 110 16.54 8.48 -5.96
N ILE A 111 15.23 8.28 -6.15
CA ILE A 111 14.28 9.35 -6.45
C ILE A 111 14.15 10.32 -5.26
N CYS A 112 14.21 9.82 -4.03
CA CYS A 112 14.17 10.64 -2.82
C CYS A 112 15.37 11.61 -2.73
N ALA A 113 16.53 11.23 -3.30
CA ALA A 113 17.72 12.08 -3.34
C ALA A 113 17.64 13.19 -4.40
N VAL A 114 16.66 13.14 -5.32
CA VAL A 114 16.48 14.16 -6.36
C VAL A 114 15.51 15.24 -5.86
N PRO A 115 15.96 16.50 -5.72
CA PRO A 115 15.07 17.62 -5.42
C PRO A 115 13.97 17.69 -6.49
N HIS A 116 12.75 18.04 -6.10
CA HIS A 116 11.54 18.11 -6.97
C HIS A 116 10.81 16.79 -7.26
N LEU A 117 11.35 15.64 -6.87
CA LEU A 117 10.71 14.33 -7.06
C LEU A 117 10.16 13.70 -5.76
N HIS A 118 10.10 14.47 -4.67
CA HIS A 118 9.64 13.99 -3.36
C HIS A 118 8.26 13.32 -3.39
N THR A 119 7.31 13.86 -4.16
CA THR A 119 5.96 13.28 -4.27
C THR A 119 5.96 11.93 -4.99
N THR A 120 6.84 11.75 -5.97
CA THR A 120 7.01 10.46 -6.66
C THR A 120 7.68 9.43 -5.74
N ALA A 121 8.69 9.83 -4.97
CA ALA A 121 9.32 8.98 -3.97
C ALA A 121 8.29 8.55 -2.89
N PHE A 122 7.51 9.49 -2.36
CA PHE A 122 6.45 9.19 -1.40
C PHE A 122 5.40 8.24 -1.98
N THR A 123 5.00 8.47 -3.24
CA THR A 123 4.02 7.61 -3.91
C THR A 123 4.53 6.18 -4.05
N LEU A 124 5.79 5.99 -4.47
CA LEU A 124 6.41 4.67 -4.57
C LEU A 124 6.59 4.00 -3.21
N ALA A 125 7.05 4.75 -2.20
CA ALA A 125 7.19 4.25 -0.83
C ALA A 125 5.85 3.77 -0.26
N PHE A 126 4.78 4.54 -0.47
CA PHE A 126 3.45 4.17 0.00
C PHE A 126 2.86 3.00 -0.78
N LEU A 127 3.12 2.91 -2.09
CA LEU A 127 2.75 1.73 -2.89
C LEU A 127 3.47 0.46 -2.42
N LEU A 128 4.76 0.57 -2.08
CA LEU A 128 5.54 -0.54 -1.52
C LEU A 128 4.99 -0.97 -0.16
N LEU A 129 4.71 -0.01 0.72
CA LEU A 129 4.08 -0.27 2.01
C LEU A 129 2.73 -0.95 1.82
N ALA A 130 1.89 -0.47 0.88
CA ALA A 130 0.60 -1.06 0.61
C ALA A 130 0.69 -2.47 0.02
N ALA A 131 1.67 -2.71 -0.85
CA ALA A 131 1.93 -4.03 -1.40
C ALA A 131 2.30 -5.05 -0.31
N MET A 132 3.01 -4.63 0.75
CA MET A 132 3.32 -5.53 1.88
C MET A 132 2.08 -6.03 2.61
N PHE A 133 1.02 -5.21 2.72
CA PHE A 133 -0.25 -5.61 3.33
C PHE A 133 -1.21 -6.31 2.35
N TYR A 134 -0.89 -6.31 1.06
CA TYR A 134 -1.71 -6.95 0.03
C TYR A 134 -1.51 -8.47 0.02
N PRO A 135 -2.57 -9.28 -0.21
CA PRO A 135 -2.43 -10.74 -0.22
C PRO A 135 -1.63 -11.20 -1.44
N SER A 136 -0.75 -12.17 -1.25
CA SER A 136 -0.04 -12.82 -2.35
C SER A 136 -0.96 -13.75 -3.15
N CYS A 137 -0.59 -14.06 -4.41
CA CYS A 137 -1.33 -15.04 -5.21
C CYS A 137 -1.36 -16.44 -4.56
N ARG A 138 -0.32 -16.79 -3.79
CA ARG A 138 -0.27 -18.04 -3.02
C ARG A 138 -1.36 -18.07 -1.94
N VAL A 139 -1.48 -17.00 -1.15
CA VAL A 139 -2.52 -16.87 -0.12
C VAL A 139 -3.92 -16.91 -0.75
N LEU A 140 -4.10 -16.30 -1.92
CA LEU A 140 -5.37 -16.37 -2.64
C LEU A 140 -5.69 -17.77 -3.15
N ALA A 141 -4.69 -18.53 -3.61
CA ALA A 141 -4.86 -19.91 -4.02
C ALA A 141 -5.16 -20.83 -2.82
N GLU A 142 -4.43 -20.67 -1.71
CA GLU A 142 -4.68 -21.40 -0.45
C GLU A 142 -6.06 -21.08 0.13
N TRP A 143 -6.58 -19.87 -0.08
CA TRP A 143 -7.94 -19.51 0.33
C TRP A 143 -9.04 -20.19 -0.50
N GLN A 144 -8.74 -20.63 -1.74
CA GLN A 144 -9.70 -21.38 -2.56
C GLN A 144 -9.86 -22.83 -2.07
N ASP A 145 -8.87 -23.36 -1.37
CA ASP A 145 -8.96 -24.67 -0.73
C ASP A 145 -9.88 -24.61 0.50
N GLU A 146 -10.91 -25.46 0.51
CA GLU A 146 -11.96 -25.41 1.52
C GLU A 146 -11.47 -25.84 2.91
N ASP A 147 -10.56 -26.81 2.95
CA ASP A 147 -10.00 -27.34 4.20
C ASP A 147 -9.02 -26.35 4.83
N THR A 148 -8.15 -25.76 3.99
CA THR A 148 -7.22 -24.71 4.41
C THR A 148 -7.98 -23.45 4.88
N ARG A 149 -9.05 -23.08 4.19
CA ARG A 149 -9.94 -21.97 4.59
C ARG A 149 -10.65 -22.21 5.93
N LYS A 150 -11.12 -23.43 6.21
CA LYS A 150 -11.73 -23.77 7.51
C LYS A 150 -10.70 -23.66 8.63
N HIS A 151 -9.51 -24.21 8.43
CA HIS A 151 -8.41 -24.13 9.39
C HIS A 151 -7.96 -22.68 9.69
N LEU A 152 -7.85 -21.83 8.66
CA LEU A 152 -7.51 -20.40 8.81
C LEU A 152 -8.61 -19.59 9.53
N LYS A 153 -9.88 -19.97 9.39
CA LYS A 153 -11.00 -19.35 10.11
C LYS A 153 -11.02 -19.76 11.59
N GLU A 154 -10.67 -21.00 11.90
CA GLU A 154 -10.60 -21.52 13.26
C GLU A 154 -9.38 -20.98 14.02
N ASN A 155 -8.26 -20.78 13.32
CA ASN A 155 -7.01 -20.28 13.89
C ASN A 155 -6.55 -18.99 13.20
N PRO A 156 -7.23 -17.85 13.40
CA PRO A 156 -6.88 -16.59 12.72
C PRO A 156 -5.44 -16.11 13.02
N LYS A 157 -4.82 -16.54 14.13
CA LYS A 157 -3.46 -16.15 14.49
C LYS A 157 -2.39 -16.71 13.53
N THR A 158 -2.56 -17.93 13.01
CA THR A 158 -1.61 -18.57 12.07
C THR A 158 -1.66 -17.95 10.68
N MET A 159 -2.68 -17.14 10.41
CA MET A 159 -2.87 -16.47 9.14
C MET A 159 -1.73 -15.50 8.80
N SER A 160 -1.13 -14.86 9.81
CA SER A 160 0.01 -13.96 9.62
C SER A 160 1.29 -14.67 9.19
N GLU A 161 1.46 -15.94 9.55
CA GLU A 161 2.62 -16.77 9.19
C GLU A 161 2.52 -17.28 7.75
N HIS A 162 1.30 -17.57 7.27
CA HIS A 162 1.07 -17.99 5.88
C HIS A 162 1.03 -16.81 4.89
N TYR A 163 0.95 -15.57 5.40
CA TYR A 163 0.80 -14.39 4.56
C TYR A 163 2.12 -13.90 3.91
N TYR A 164 3.27 -14.27 4.46
CA TYR A 164 4.62 -13.81 4.07
C TYR A 164 5.56 -14.96 3.67
#